data_AF-A0A963IKL9-F1
#
_entry.id   AF-A0A963IKL9-F1
#
_cell.length_a   1.000
_cell.length_b   1.000
_cell.length_c   1.000
_cell.angle_alpha   90.00
_cell.angle_beta   90.00
_cell.angle_gamma   90.00
#
_symmetry.space_group_name_H-M   'P 1'
#
loop_
_entity.id
_entity.type
_entity.pdbx_description
1 polymer ?
#
loop_
_entity_poly.entity_id
_entity_poly.type
_entity_poly.pdbx_seq_one_letter_code
_entity_poly.pdbx_strand_id
1 'polypeptide(L)' 'ALAEIRPDVSQVQAVYADFRAGDVRHSQADIDKARRLLGYVPSHGLQAGVELAMPWYVSRFGVHEVAG' A
#
# COMPACT_ATOMS: atom_id res chain seq x y z
N ALA A 1 -3.71 8.58 -4.32
CA ALA A 1 -2.38 8.11 -4.75
C ALA A 1 -2.36 7.55 -6.18
N LEU A 2 -2.66 6.26 -6.44
CA LEU A 2 -2.50 5.70 -7.80
C LEU A 2 -3.44 6.37 -8.83
N ALA A 3 -4.70 6.63 -8.47
CA ALA A 3 -5.65 7.32 -9.34
C ALA A 3 -5.24 8.78 -9.67
N GLU A 4 -4.37 9.40 -8.87
CA GLU A 4 -3.82 10.72 -9.22
C GLU A 4 -2.78 10.63 -10.33
N ILE A 5 -2.08 9.49 -10.43
CA ILE A 5 -1.05 9.23 -11.45
C ILE A 5 -1.68 8.57 -12.69
N ARG A 6 -2.69 7.72 -12.50
CA ARG A 6 -3.41 6.95 -13.51
C ARG A 6 -4.93 7.05 -13.28
N PRO A 7 -5.58 8.14 -13.72
CA PRO A 7 -7.00 8.40 -13.43
C PRO A 7 -7.96 7.29 -13.89
N ASP A 8 -7.57 6.55 -14.94
CA ASP A 8 -8.32 5.42 -15.50
C ASP A 8 -8.53 4.28 -14.49
N VAL A 9 -7.63 4.13 -13.50
CA VAL A 9 -7.76 3.07 -12.47
C VAL A 9 -8.96 3.27 -11.55
N SER A 10 -9.56 4.46 -11.51
CA SER A 10 -10.78 4.72 -10.73
C SER A 10 -11.98 3.88 -11.17
N GLN A 11 -11.94 3.34 -12.39
CA GLN A 11 -13.01 2.51 -12.95
C GLN A 11 -12.78 1.01 -12.71
N VAL A 12 -11.60 0.62 -12.19
CA VAL A 12 -11.26 -0.79 -11.98
C VAL A 12 -12.06 -1.34 -10.81
N GLN A 13 -12.77 -2.45 -11.05
CA GLN A 13 -13.50 -3.17 -10.03
C GLN A 13 -12.60 -4.16 -9.29
N ALA A 14 -12.79 -4.30 -7.99
CA ALA A 14 -12.07 -5.28 -7.19
C ALA A 14 -12.45 -6.71 -7.62
N VAL A 15 -11.45 -7.56 -7.83
CA VAL A 15 -11.65 -8.99 -8.08
C VAL A 15 -11.45 -9.72 -6.75
N TYR A 16 -12.53 -10.25 -6.19
CA TYR A 16 -12.51 -11.00 -4.94
C TYR A 16 -12.18 -12.47 -5.19
N ALA A 17 -11.41 -13.06 -4.28
CA ALA A 17 -11.04 -14.46 -4.29
C ALA A 17 -11.17 -15.05 -2.88
N ASP A 18 -11.17 -16.37 -2.77
CA ASP A 18 -11.25 -17.06 -1.49
C ASP A 18 -10.08 -16.72 -0.56
N PHE A 19 -10.32 -16.85 0.75
CA PHE A 19 -9.26 -16.74 1.76
C PHE A 19 -8.17 -17.77 1.51
N ARG A 20 -6.92 -17.40 1.79
CA ARG A 20 -5.81 -18.34 1.66
C ARG A 20 -5.81 -19.29 2.86
N ALA A 21 -5.42 -20.53 2.61
CA ALA A 21 -5.23 -21.49 3.69
C ALA A 21 -4.16 -20.99 4.67
N GLY A 22 -4.53 -20.86 5.95
CA GLY A 22 -3.63 -20.38 7.00
C GLY A 22 -3.67 -18.86 7.25
N ASP A 23 -4.55 -18.10 6.61
CA ASP A 23 -4.67 -16.66 6.83
C ASP A 23 -5.04 -16.30 8.28
N VAL A 24 -4.31 -15.33 8.84
CA VAL A 24 -4.70 -14.65 10.10
C VAL A 24 -5.74 -13.59 9.77
N ARG A 25 -6.93 -13.68 10.40
CA ARG A 25 -8.09 -12.83 10.06
C ARG A 25 -7.96 -11.37 10.50
N HIS A 26 -7.42 -11.14 11.69
CA HIS A 26 -7.29 -9.81 12.28
C HIS A 26 -5.90 -9.67 12.90
N SER A 27 -5.24 -8.54 12.63
CA SER A 27 -3.89 -8.26 13.12
C SER A 27 -3.77 -6.80 13.50
N GLN A 28 -3.57 -6.53 14.78
CA GLN A 28 -3.34 -5.19 15.33
C GLN A 28 -2.22 -5.30 16.35
N ALA A 29 -1.09 -4.63 16.08
CA ALA A 29 0.06 -4.66 16.97
C ALA A 29 -0.09 -3.65 18.11
N ASP A 30 0.23 -4.07 19.33
CA ASP A 30 0.62 -3.17 20.41
C ASP A 30 2.12 -2.82 20.24
N ILE A 31 2.41 -1.54 20.07
CA ILE A 31 3.77 -1.02 19.85
C ILE A 31 4.37 -0.33 21.07
N ASP A 32 3.72 -0.42 22.24
CA ASP A 32 4.13 0.29 23.45
C ASP A 32 5.48 -0.18 23.97
N LYS A 33 5.85 -1.44 23.73
CA LYS A 33 7.20 -1.93 24.04
C LYS A 33 8.28 -1.18 23.24
N ALA A 34 8.07 -0.98 21.94
CA ALA A 34 9.02 -0.27 21.08
C ALA A 34 9.08 1.23 21.44
N ARG A 35 7.92 1.84 21.72
CA ARG A 35 7.84 3.23 22.23
C ARG A 35 8.64 3.39 23.52
N ARG A 36 8.42 2.52 24.51
CA ARG A 36 9.06 2.61 25.82
C ARG A 36 10.57 2.35 25.79
N LEU A 37 11.01 1.35 25.03
CA LEU A 37 12.41 0.92 25.05
C LEU A 37 13.29 1.65 24.05
N LEU A 38 12.72 2.12 22.93
CA LEU A 38 13.48 2.71 21.83
C LEU A 38 13.07 4.15 21.51
N GLY A 39 12.06 4.69 22.21
CA GLY A 39 11.50 6.00 21.87
C GLY A 39 10.84 6.03 20.50
N TYR A 40 10.39 4.87 19.98
CA TYR A 40 9.83 4.77 18.64
C TYR A 40 8.58 5.64 18.48
N VAL A 41 8.59 6.55 17.51
CA VAL A 41 7.44 7.37 17.11
C VAL A 41 7.11 7.06 15.65
N PRO A 42 5.93 6.47 15.36
CA PRO A 42 5.50 6.24 13.99
C PRO A 42 5.42 7.58 13.23
N SER A 43 6.11 7.65 12.09
CA SER A 43 6.13 8.87 11.27
C SER A 43 5.07 8.88 10.17
N HIS A 44 4.56 7.72 9.76
CA HIS A 44 3.60 7.58 8.67
C HIS A 44 2.46 6.65 9.07
N GLY A 45 1.23 7.06 8.74
CA GLY A 45 0.07 6.17 8.68
C GLY A 45 -0.06 5.51 7.30
N LEU A 46 -1.06 4.64 7.13
CA LEU A 46 -1.28 3.89 5.90
C LEU A 46 -1.39 4.80 4.66
N GLN A 47 -2.22 5.84 4.72
CA GLN A 47 -2.47 6.73 3.59
C GLN A 47 -1.17 7.42 3.11
N ALA A 48 -0.44 8.07 4.03
CA ALA A 48 0.81 8.75 3.70
C ALA A 48 1.86 7.77 3.14
N GLY A 49 1.92 6.55 3.69
CA GLY A 49 2.81 5.50 3.17
C GLY A 49 2.45 5.07 1.75
N VAL A 50 1.16 4.92 1.44
CA VAL A 50 0.69 4.59 0.08
C VAL A 50 1.02 5.73 -0.89
N GLU A 51 0.74 6.98 -0.52
CA GLU A 51 1.05 8.16 -1.34
C GLU A 51 2.54 8.26 -1.67
N LEU A 52 3.42 8.02 -0.68
CA LEU A 52 4.87 8.00 -0.87
C LEU A 52 5.33 6.87 -1.80
N ALA A 53 4.71 5.69 -1.70
CA ALA A 53 5.15 4.50 -2.43
C ALA A 53 4.71 4.48 -3.90
N MET A 54 3.52 4.99 -4.23
CA MET A 54 2.92 4.84 -5.57
C MET A 54 3.79 5.37 -6.72
N PRO A 55 4.48 6.53 -6.61
CA PRO A 55 5.37 6.99 -7.68
C PRO A 55 6.47 5.99 -8.02
N TRP A 56 7.05 5.32 -7.02
CA TRP A 56 8.08 4.30 -7.23
C TRP A 56 7.51 3.07 -7.95
N TYR A 57 6.32 2.60 -7.54
CA TYR A 57 5.65 1.48 -8.21
C TYR A 57 5.36 1.80 -9.67
N VAL A 58 4.85 3.01 -9.96
CA VAL A 58 4.58 3.45 -11.34
C VAL A 58 5.87 3.57 -12.15
N SER A 59 6.93 4.16 -11.58
CA SER A 59 8.22 4.26 -12.28
C SER A 59 8.85 2.89 -12.56
N ARG A 60 8.63 1.90 -11.69
CA ARG A 60 9.26 0.57 -11.82
C ARG A 60 8.47 -0.40 -12.69
N PHE A 61 7.14 -0.33 -12.64
CA PHE A 61 6.25 -1.33 -13.26
C PHE A 61 5.21 -0.72 -14.21
N GLY A 62 5.12 0.61 -14.28
CA GLY A 62 4.32 1.29 -15.28
C GLY A 62 4.85 0.90 -16.65
N VAL A 63 4.01 0.22 -17.43
CA VAL A 63 4.34 -0.12 -18.81
C VAL A 63 4.46 1.20 -19.56
N HIS A 64 5.64 1.50 -20.10
CA HIS A 64 5.73 2.49 -21.17
C HIS A 64 4.92 1.91 -22.33
N GLU A 65 3.86 2.59 -22.77
CA GLU A 65 3.27 2.29 -24.06
C GLU A 65 4.40 2.34 -25.09
N VAL A 66 4.71 1.20 -25.68
CA VAL A 66 5.55 1.15 -26.86
C VAL A 66 4.69 1.81 -27.93
N ALA A 67 4.97 3.07 -28.23
CA ALA A 67 4.36 3.75 -29.37
C ALA A 67 4.69 2.91 -30.61
N GLY A 68 3.66 2.26 -31.14
CA GLY A 68 3.68 1.71 -32.50
C GLY A 68 3.66 2.83 -33.52
#